data_AF-A0A1F9LI58-F1
#
_entry.id   AF-A0A1F9LI58-F1
#
_cell.length_a   1.000
_cell.length_b   1.000
_cell.length_c   1.000
_cell.angle_alpha   90.00
_cell.angle_beta   90.00
_cell.angle_gamma   90.00
#
_symmetry.space_group_name_H-M   'P 1'
#
loop_
_entity.id
_entity.type
_entity.pdbx_description
1 polymer ?
#
loop_
_entity_poly.entity_id
_entity_poly.type
_entity_poly.pdbx_seq_one_letter_code
_entity_poly.pdbx_strand_id
1 'polypeptide(L)'
;MTTTISLRMPDELLRELDSVAKTTERSRSFHIRKALEIYLGEQADLQIALDRFRDSSDPVISINEMRDKWDVYQGKPCGGLKHA
;
A
#
# COMPACT_ATOMS: atom_id res chain seq x y z
N MET A 1 13.09 -0.40 -20.21
CA MET A 1 14.34 0.39 -20.07
C MET A 1 14.66 0.49 -18.59
N THR A 2 15.93 0.34 -18.19
CA THR A 2 16.38 0.55 -16.81
C THR A 2 17.22 1.82 -16.75
N THR A 3 17.00 2.65 -15.74
CA THR A 3 17.73 3.90 -15.52
C THR A 3 18.43 3.82 -14.16
N THR A 4 19.68 4.27 -14.10
CA THR A 4 20.43 4.33 -12.84
C THR A 4 20.09 5.62 -12.11
N ILE A 5 19.82 5.51 -10.81
CA ILE A 5 19.53 6.64 -9.92
C ILE A 5 20.59 6.65 -8.81
N SER A 6 21.15 7.81 -8.51
CA SER A 6 22.08 8.01 -7.39
C SER A 6 21.42 8.92 -6.36
N LEU A 7 21.39 8.47 -5.10
CA LEU A 7 20.76 9.19 -4.00
C LEU A 7 21.59 9.02 -2.72
N ARG A 8 21.60 10.05 -1.86
CA ARG A 8 22.25 9.97 -0.54
C ARG A 8 21.30 9.33 0.46
N MET A 9 21.80 8.35 1.21
CA MET A 9 21.06 7.71 2.30
C MET A 9 21.82 7.84 3.62
N PRO A 10 21.11 7.98 4.76
CA PRO A 10 21.72 7.89 6.07
C PRO A 10 22.43 6.53 6.27
N ASP A 11 23.59 6.54 6.93
CA ASP A 11 24.40 5.34 7.15
C ASP A 11 23.66 4.26 7.94
N GLU A 12 22.81 4.67 8.90
CA GLU A 12 21.99 3.77 9.70
C GLU A 12 21.01 2.98 8.83
N LEU A 13 20.29 3.67 7.93
CA LEU A 13 19.36 3.04 7.00
C LEU A 13 20.07 2.06 6.04
N LEU A 14 21.29 2.40 5.62
CA LEU A 14 22.13 1.51 4.81
C LEU A 14 22.49 0.22 5.55
N ARG A 15 22.79 0.30 6.85
CA ARG A 15 23.11 -0.87 7.68
C ARG A 15 21.90 -1.79 7.86
N GLU A 16 20.71 -1.24 8.08
CA GLU A 16 19.47 -2.02 8.15
C GLU A 16 19.18 -2.73 6.82
N LEU A 17 19.30 -2.00 5.71
CA LEU A 17 19.11 -2.57 4.38
C LEU A 17 20.13 -3.68 4.07
N ASP A 18 21.38 -3.52 4.50
CA ASP A 18 22.41 -4.57 4.37
C ASP A 18 22.07 -5.81 5.19
N SER A 19 21.49 -5.65 6.39
CA SER A 19 21.01 -6.77 7.21
C SER A 19 19.91 -7.54 6.48
N VAL A 20 18.89 -6.85 5.97
CA VAL A 20 17.77 -7.47 5.24
C VAL A 20 18.28 -8.16 3.96
N ALA A 21 19.17 -7.51 3.22
CA ALA A 21 19.77 -8.07 2.01
C ALA A 21 20.51 -9.39 2.30
N LYS A 22 21.29 -9.45 3.39
CA LYS A 22 21.99 -10.67 3.83
C LYS A 22 21.01 -11.76 4.24
N THR A 23 20.02 -11.45 5.08
CA THR A 23 19.05 -12.44 5.58
C THR A 23 18.18 -13.03 4.47
N THR A 24 17.84 -12.23 3.45
CA THR A 24 16.98 -12.68 2.35
C THR A 24 17.75 -13.22 1.15
N GLU A 25 19.09 -13.15 1.18
CA GLU A 25 19.97 -13.49 0.05
C GLU A 25 19.61 -12.74 -1.24
N ARG A 26 19.14 -11.50 -1.12
CA ARG A 26 18.78 -10.62 -2.25
C ARG A 26 19.58 -9.34 -2.20
N SER A 27 19.81 -8.76 -3.38
CA SER A 27 20.55 -7.50 -3.47
C SER A 27 19.77 -6.34 -2.84
N ARG A 28 20.50 -5.33 -2.36
CA ARG A 28 19.92 -4.05 -1.91
C ARG A 28 18.98 -3.44 -2.95
N SER A 29 19.40 -3.46 -4.22
CA SER A 29 18.62 -2.92 -5.33
C SER A 29 17.29 -3.65 -5.55
N PHE A 30 17.21 -4.95 -5.22
CA PHE A 30 15.95 -5.69 -5.27
C PHE A 30 14.97 -5.12 -4.24
N HIS A 31 15.41 -4.96 -3.00
CA HIS A 31 14.58 -4.43 -1.91
C HIS A 31 14.18 -2.98 -2.14
N ILE A 32 15.10 -2.13 -2.58
CA ILE A 32 14.80 -0.73 -2.91
C ILE A 32 13.75 -0.66 -4.02
N ARG A 33 13.92 -1.42 -5.10
CA ARG A 33 12.93 -1.46 -6.18
C ARG A 33 11.58 -1.95 -5.67
N LYS A 34 11.58 -3.03 -4.89
CA LYS A 34 10.32 -3.63 -4.40
C LYS A 34 9.59 -2.70 -3.43
N ALA A 35 10.31 -2.02 -2.54
CA ALA A 35 9.77 -1.01 -1.65
C ALA A 35 9.13 0.14 -2.43
N LEU A 36 9.77 0.61 -3.51
CA LEU A 36 9.20 1.65 -4.37
C LEU A 36 7.97 1.16 -5.12
N GLU A 37 7.96 -0.07 -5.65
CA GLU A 37 6.77 -0.66 -6.29
C GLU A 37 5.58 -0.71 -5.32
N ILE A 38 5.81 -1.15 -4.08
CA ILE A 38 4.78 -1.23 -3.05
C ILE A 38 4.31 0.17 -2.66
N TYR A 39 5.25 1.07 -2.32
CA TYR A 39 4.95 2.44 -1.94
C TYR A 39 4.11 3.17 -2.98
N LEU A 40 4.50 3.08 -4.26
CA LEU A 40 3.76 3.72 -5.35
C LEU A 40 2.40 3.07 -5.61
N GLY A 41 2.29 1.74 -5.43
CA GLY A 41 1.02 1.03 -5.55
C GLY A 41 0.03 1.41 -4.46
N GLU A 42 0.50 1.53 -3.22
CA GLU A 42 -0.35 1.83 -2.05
C GLU A 42 -0.68 3.31 -1.92
N GLN A 43 0.08 4.20 -2.56
CA GLN A 43 -0.09 5.65 -2.41
C GLN A 43 -1.50 6.13 -2.83
N ALA A 44 -2.08 5.55 -3.88
CA ALA A 44 -3.42 5.93 -4.33
C ALA A 44 -4.50 5.54 -3.30
N ASP A 45 -4.43 4.33 -2.78
CA ASP A 45 -5.36 3.83 -1.77
C ASP A 45 -5.22 4.61 -0.46
N LEU A 46 -3.98 4.92 -0.05
CA LEU A 46 -3.69 5.77 1.09
C LEU A 46 -4.31 7.16 0.94
N GLN A 47 -4.19 7.77 -0.25
CA GLN A 47 -4.77 9.09 -0.50
C GLN A 47 -6.30 9.06 -0.39
N ILE A 48 -6.95 8.06 -0.98
CA ILE A 48 -8.41 7.88 -0.86
C ILE A 48 -8.83 7.72 0.60
N ALA A 49 -8.08 6.94 1.39
CA ALA A 49 -8.36 6.75 2.81
C ALA A 49 -8.20 8.07 3.60
N LEU A 50 -7.17 8.87 3.30
CA LEU A 50 -6.95 10.17 3.92
C LEU A 50 -8.03 11.18 3.54
N ASP A 51 -8.48 11.17 2.29
CA ASP A 51 -9.53 12.07 1.80
C ASP A 51 -10.86 11.76 2.52
N ARG A 52 -11.22 10.48 2.64
CA ARG A 52 -12.38 10.03 3.45
C ARG A 52 -12.24 10.40 4.92
N PHE A 53 -11.07 10.16 5.51
CA PHE A 53 -10.83 10.47 6.92
C PHE A 53 -10.99 11.96 7.24
N ARG A 54 -10.65 12.84 6.29
CA ARG A 54 -10.79 14.29 6.43
C ARG A 54 -12.18 14.81 6.04
N ASP A 55 -13.00 14.00 5.39
CA ASP A 55 -14.35 14.37 5.02
C ASP A 55 -15.27 14.29 6.24
N SER A 56 -15.54 15.46 6.83
CA SER A 56 -16.47 15.60 7.97
C SER A 56 -17.92 15.27 7.62
N SER A 57 -18.26 15.15 6.33
CA SER A 57 -19.59 14.76 5.86
C SER A 57 -19.74 13.24 5.67
N ASP A 58 -18.65 12.48 5.78
CA ASP A 58 -18.69 11.02 5.65
C ASP A 58 -19.47 10.40 6.83
N PRO A 59 -20.57 9.67 6.58
CA PRO A 59 -21.41 9.13 7.63
C PRO A 59 -20.66 8.10 8.49
N VAL A 60 -20.52 8.40 9.78
CA VAL A 60 -20.03 7.45 10.78
C VAL A 60 -21.09 6.39 11.03
N ILE A 61 -20.77 5.13 10.74
CA ILE A 61 -21.61 3.97 11.02
C ILE A 61 -21.10 3.21 12.25
N SER A 62 -22.00 2.57 12.98
CA SER A 62 -21.65 1.67 14.08
C SER A 62 -21.02 0.37 13.57
N ILE A 63 -20.31 -0.32 14.46
CA ILE A 63 -19.68 -1.60 14.13
C ILE A 63 -20.70 -2.68 13.71
N ASN A 64 -21.92 -2.62 14.23
CA ASN A 64 -22.99 -3.55 13.86
C ASN A 64 -23.46 -3.27 12.42
N GLU A 65 -23.73 -2.00 12.09
CA GLU A 65 -24.11 -1.60 10.73
C GLU A 65 -23.02 -1.89 9.70
N MET A 66 -21.74 -1.78 10.09
CA MET A 66 -20.60 -2.15 9.24
C MET A 66 -20.58 -3.64 8.93
N ARG A 67 -20.81 -4.51 9.93
CA ARG A 67 -20.88 -5.97 9.76
C ARG A 67 -22.05 -6.38 8.89
N ASP A 68 -23.23 -5.80 9.13
CA ASP A 68 -24.42 -6.05 8.31
C ASP A 68 -24.18 -5.70 6.84
N LYS A 69 -23.54 -4.55 6.58
CA LYS A 69 -23.15 -4.15 5.22
C LYS A 69 -22.09 -5.09 4.63
N TRP A 70 -21.10 -5.51 5.41
CA TRP A 70 -20.01 -6.38 4.94
C TRP A 70 -20.48 -7.78 4.55
N ASP A 71 -21.38 -8.37 5.33
CA ASP A 71 -21.96 -9.69 5.06
C ASP A 71 -22.77 -9.70 3.76
N VAL A 72 -23.42 -8.58 3.42
CA VAL A 72 -24.11 -8.39 2.14
C VAL A 72 -23.14 -8.35 0.95
N TYR A 73 -21.89 -7.90 1.13
CA TYR A 73 -20.87 -7.91 0.08
C TYR A 73 -20.27 -9.32 -0.14
N GLN A 74 -20.11 -10.12 0.92
CA GLN A 74 -19.55 -11.48 0.84
C GLN A 74 -20.47 -12.48 0.11
N GLY A 75 -21.75 -12.16 -0.04
CA GLY A 75 -22.73 -12.94 -0.81
C GLY A 75 -22.82 -12.60 -2.31
N LYS A 76 -22.06 -11.60 -2.81
CA LYS A 76 -22.08 -11.22 -4.23
C LYS A 76 -20.85 -11.81 -4.95
N PRO A 77 -21.01 -12.46 -6.11
CA PRO A 77 -19.86 -12.91 -6.87
C PRO A 77 -19.01 -11.70 -7.26
N CYS A 78 -17.72 -11.73 -6.91
CA CYS A 78 -16.71 -10.76 -7.31
C CYS A 78 -16.57 -10.78 -8.85
N GLY A 79 -17.46 -10.10 -9.56
CA GLY A 79 -17.47 -10.11 -11.01
C GLY A 79 -18.48 -9.14 -11.57
N GLY A 80 -18.05 -7.90 -11.81
CA GLY A 80 -18.84 -6.95 -12.57
C GLY A 80 -18.61 -5.47 -12.26
N LEU A 81 -17.36 -5.00 -12.22
CA LEU A 81 -17.09 -3.61 -12.61
C LEU A 81 -17.34 -3.50 -14.11
N LYS A 82 -18.62 -3.39 -14.49
CA LYS A 82 -18.98 -2.84 -15.79
C LYS A 82 -18.54 -1.39 -15.75
N HIS A 83 -17.44 -1.12 -16.45
CA HIS A 83 -17.04 0.23 -16.79
C HIS A 83 -18.19 0.84 -17.60
N ALA A 84 -18.78 1.89 -17.07
CA ALA A 84 -19.66 2.80 -17.80
C ALA A 84 -18.83 4.03 -18.21
#